data_AF-A0AAV4NTA2-F1
#
_entry.id   AF-A0AAV4NTA2-F1
#
_cell.length_a   1.000
_cell.length_b   1.000
_cell.length_c   1.000
_cell.angle_alpha   90.00
_cell.angle_beta   90.00
_cell.angle_gamma   90.00
#
_symmetry.space_group_name_H-M   'P 1'
#
loop_
_entity.id
_entity.type
_entity.pdbx_description
1 polymer ?
#
loop_
_entity_poly.entity_id
_entity_poly.type
_entity_poly.pdbx_seq_one_letter_code
_entity_poly.pdbx_strand_id
1 'polypeptide(L)'
;MERFLKLKNPIQKAIIDLNLQINFSDSEFDLISRTVSALLPIKLAVEALCRRDSKLLTANATINFMLQSLKEQHTSLSEELYITLKNHTEESNFIGFLGKLILANTKIEVHCCSCCNFRFFLGIVLETKGY
;
A
#
# COMPACT_ATOMS: atom_id res chain seq x y z
N MET A 1 7.75 0.91 -3.95
CA MET A 1 8.73 0.51 -2.91
C MET A 1 9.38 -0.85 -3.17
N GLU A 2 8.68 -1.87 -3.66
CA GLU A 2 9.29 -3.19 -3.98
C GLU A 2 10.57 -3.12 -4.84
N ARG A 3 10.61 -2.21 -5.82
CA ARG A 3 11.81 -1.99 -6.66
C ARG A 3 13.03 -1.57 -5.84
N PHE A 4 12.84 -0.83 -4.76
CA PHE A 4 13.91 -0.37 -3.88
C PHE A 4 14.54 -1.54 -3.10
N LEU A 5 13.71 -2.46 -2.59
CA LEU A 5 14.19 -3.69 -1.93
C LEU A 5 15.01 -4.56 -2.89
N LYS A 6 14.64 -4.62 -4.17
CA LYS A 6 15.41 -5.34 -5.20
C LYS A 6 16.77 -4.72 -5.50
N LEU A 7 16.94 -3.41 -5.25
CA LEU A 7 18.20 -2.69 -5.45
C LEU A 7 19.17 -2.82 -4.27
N LYS A 8 18.71 -3.31 -3.09
CA LYS A 8 19.57 -3.52 -1.91
C LYS A 8 20.83 -4.32 -2.25
N ASN A 9 20.66 -5.53 -2.77
CA ASN A 9 21.79 -6.45 -3.01
C ASN A 9 22.75 -5.92 -4.10
N PRO A 10 22.27 -5.42 -5.26
CA PRO A 10 23.15 -4.80 -6.24
C PRO A 10 23.96 -3.61 -5.69
N ILE A 11 23.34 -2.74 -4.88
CA ILE A 11 24.01 -1.57 -4.30
C ILE A 11 25.03 -2.01 -3.24
N GLN A 12 24.67 -2.92 -2.35
CA GLN A 12 25.59 -3.45 -1.33
C GLN A 12 26.80 -4.12 -1.99
N LYS A 13 26.58 -4.90 -3.05
CA LYS A 13 27.66 -5.51 -3.82
C LYS A 13 28.56 -4.46 -4.47
N ALA A 14 27.99 -3.44 -5.12
CA ALA A 14 28.77 -2.37 -5.74
C ALA A 14 29.62 -1.58 -4.72
N ILE A 15 29.11 -1.37 -3.50
CA ILE A 15 29.85 -0.74 -2.40
C ILE A 15 31.07 -1.57 -2.00
N ILE A 16 30.89 -2.89 -1.88
CA ILE A 16 31.97 -3.84 -1.59
C ILE A 16 33.00 -3.83 -2.73
N ASP A 17 32.53 -3.93 -3.98
CA ASP A 17 33.39 -3.96 -5.17
C ASP A 17 34.21 -2.66 -5.33
N LEU A 18 33.66 -1.52 -4.92
CA LEU A 18 34.31 -0.20 -4.95
C LEU A 18 35.05 0.16 -3.65
N ASN A 19 35.06 -0.72 -2.65
CA ASN A 19 35.66 -0.50 -1.32
C ASN A 19 35.21 0.83 -0.66
N LEU A 20 33.93 1.17 -0.80
CA LEU A 20 33.36 2.38 -0.21
C LEU A 20 32.97 2.11 1.25
N GLN A 21 33.26 3.05 2.16
CA GLN A 21 32.86 2.96 3.57
C GLN A 21 31.42 3.46 3.79
N ILE A 22 30.46 2.94 3.02
CA ILE A 22 29.05 3.27 3.16
C ILE A 22 28.34 2.04 3.74
N ASN A 23 27.80 2.19 4.95
CA ASN A 23 27.02 1.14 5.61
C ASN A 23 25.55 1.56 5.65
N PHE A 24 24.71 0.86 4.89
CA PHE A 24 23.27 0.93 5.09
C PHE A 24 22.88 0.08 6.28
N SER A 25 22.00 0.58 7.14
CA SER A 25 21.53 -0.21 8.27
C SER A 25 20.47 -1.22 7.81
N ASP A 26 20.52 -2.43 8.36
CA ASP A 26 19.49 -3.42 8.06
C ASP A 26 18.12 -2.99 8.59
N SER A 27 18.07 -2.16 9.64
CA SER A 27 16.82 -1.65 10.23
C SER A 27 16.05 -0.72 9.30
N GLU A 28 16.73 0.08 8.48
CA GLU A 28 16.11 0.92 7.45
C GLU A 28 15.45 0.07 6.35
N PHE A 29 16.11 -1.00 5.92
CA PHE A 29 15.53 -1.93 4.94
C PHE A 29 14.37 -2.74 5.53
N ASP A 30 14.46 -3.11 6.80
CA ASP A 30 13.40 -3.79 7.53
C ASP A 30 12.15 -2.93 7.64
N LEU A 31 12.30 -1.62 7.84
CA LEU A 31 11.17 -0.69 7.83
C LEU A 31 10.47 -0.70 6.46
N ILE A 32 11.24 -0.56 5.38
CA ILE A 32 10.71 -0.55 4.00
C ILE A 32 10.05 -1.89 3.67
N SER A 33 10.64 -3.01 4.09
CA SER A 33 10.10 -4.35 3.91
C SER A 33 8.75 -4.50 4.60
N ARG A 34 8.65 -4.09 5.87
CA ARG A 34 7.39 -4.10 6.63
C ARG A 34 6.32 -3.21 6.00
N THR A 35 6.69 -2.02 5.51
CA THR A 35 5.76 -1.15 4.79
C THR A 35 5.26 -1.78 3.49
N VAL A 36 6.14 -2.42 2.71
CA VAL A 36 5.74 -3.12 1.48
C VAL A 36 4.76 -4.26 1.79
N SER A 37 5.06 -5.07 2.81
CA SER A 37 4.20 -6.18 3.23
C SER A 37 2.82 -5.71 3.70
N ALA A 38 2.76 -4.63 4.49
CA ALA A 38 1.50 -4.05 4.96
C ALA A 38 0.63 -3.49 3.82
N LEU A 39 1.25 -2.93 2.78
CA LEU A 39 0.51 -2.35 1.65
C LEU A 39 0.13 -3.35 0.57
N LEU A 40 0.73 -4.54 0.56
CA LEU A 40 0.47 -5.56 -0.46
C LEU A 40 -1.00 -6.00 -0.50
N PRO A 41 -1.67 -6.33 0.63
CA PRO A 41 -3.10 -6.67 0.61
C PRO A 41 -3.98 -5.54 0.07
N ILE A 42 -3.63 -4.29 0.39
CA ILE A 42 -4.37 -3.10 -0.06
C ILE A 42 -4.24 -2.96 -1.58
N LYS A 43 -3.03 -3.11 -2.12
CA LYS A 43 -2.80 -3.11 -3.57
C LYS A 43 -3.62 -4.19 -4.27
N LEU A 44 -3.56 -5.44 -3.79
CA LEU A 44 -4.29 -6.56 -4.39
C LEU A 44 -5.80 -6.32 -4.35
N ALA A 45 -6.31 -5.77 -3.25
CA ALA A 45 -7.71 -5.45 -3.11
C ALA A 45 -8.14 -4.34 -4.08
N VAL A 46 -7.36 -3.27 -4.19
CA VAL A 46 -7.61 -2.19 -5.16
C VAL A 46 -7.58 -2.74 -6.58
N GLU A 47 -6.57 -3.53 -6.95
CA GLU A 47 -6.47 -4.13 -8.28
C GLU A 47 -7.68 -5.02 -8.60
N ALA A 48 -8.15 -5.81 -7.64
CA ALA A 48 -9.34 -6.65 -7.81
C ALA A 48 -10.63 -5.82 -7.91
N LEU A 49 -10.77 -4.76 -7.11
CA LEU A 49 -11.93 -3.87 -7.11
C LEU A 49 -12.02 -3.03 -8.39
N CYS A 50 -10.88 -2.62 -8.94
CA CYS A 50 -10.80 -1.83 -10.18
C CYS A 50 -11.00 -2.66 -11.45
N ARG A 51 -11.14 -4.00 -11.35
CA ARG A 51 -11.47 -4.83 -12.52
C ARG A 51 -12.89 -4.53 -13.00
N ARG A 52 -13.04 -4.43 -14.32
CA ARG A 52 -14.30 -4.13 -15.00
C ARG A 52 -15.44 -5.12 -14.65
N ASP A 53 -15.10 -6.35 -14.28
CA ASP A 53 -16.05 -7.42 -13.94
C ASP A 53 -16.29 -7.56 -12.42
N SER A 54 -15.78 -6.63 -11.60
CA SER A 54 -15.95 -6.69 -10.15
C SER A 54 -17.42 -6.50 -9.78
N LYS A 55 -18.05 -7.57 -9.29
CA LYS A 55 -19.43 -7.55 -8.79
C LYS A 55 -19.44 -7.16 -7.31
N LEU A 56 -20.55 -6.60 -6.84
CA LEU A 56 -20.74 -6.21 -5.43
C LEU A 56 -20.33 -7.30 -4.43
N LEU A 57 -20.71 -8.56 -4.70
CA LEU A 57 -20.34 -9.71 -3.86
C LEU A 57 -18.83 -9.96 -3.83
N THR A 58 -18.18 -9.87 -5.00
CA THR A 58 -16.72 -10.01 -5.14
C THR A 58 -16.00 -8.85 -4.45
N ALA A 59 -16.55 -7.64 -4.53
CA ALA A 59 -16.01 -6.47 -3.84
C ALA A 59 -16.02 -6.63 -2.32
N ASN A 60 -17.12 -7.13 -1.75
CA ASN A 60 -17.23 -7.36 -0.32
C ASN A 60 -16.25 -8.45 0.16
N ALA A 61 -16.16 -9.55 -0.59
CA ALA A 61 -15.19 -10.60 -0.31
C ALA A 61 -13.73 -10.07 -0.40
N THR A 62 -13.45 -9.20 -1.37
CA THR A 62 -12.12 -8.58 -1.56
C THR A 62 -11.74 -7.66 -0.40
N ILE A 63 -12.68 -6.84 0.09
CA ILE A 63 -12.45 -5.97 1.25
C ILE A 63 -12.22 -6.81 2.51
N ASN A 64 -13.02 -7.84 2.74
CA ASN A 64 -12.82 -8.74 3.87
C ASN A 64 -11.48 -9.47 3.81
N PHE A 65 -11.07 -9.92 2.62
CA PHE A 65 -9.75 -10.50 2.39
C PHE A 65 -8.61 -9.52 2.74
N MET A 66 -8.72 -8.26 2.30
CA MET A 66 -7.76 -7.20 2.62
C MET A 66 -7.62 -6.99 4.14
N LEU A 67 -8.75 -6.81 4.83
CA LEU A 67 -8.77 -6.56 6.27
C LEU A 67 -8.20 -7.76 7.05
N GLN A 68 -8.59 -8.98 6.67
CA GLN A 68 -8.07 -10.19 7.28
C GLN A 68 -6.56 -10.33 7.06
N SER A 69 -6.08 -10.07 5.84
CA SER A 69 -4.66 -10.12 5.51
C SER A 69 -3.83 -9.09 6.28
N LEU A 70 -4.39 -7.91 6.59
CA LEU A 70 -3.74 -6.90 7.43
C LEU A 70 -3.69 -7.35 8.89
N LYS A 71 -4.76 -7.96 9.39
CA LYS A 71 -4.86 -8.46 10.76
C LYS A 71 -3.87 -9.60 11.04
N GLU A 72 -3.64 -10.46 10.06
CA GLU A 72 -2.72 -11.61 10.16
C GLU A 72 -1.22 -11.21 10.13
N GLN A 73 -0.89 -9.97 9.75
CA GLN A 73 0.50 -9.51 9.71
C GLN A 73 1.08 -9.13 11.08
N HIS A 74 0.24 -8.86 12.08
CA HIS A 74 0.65 -8.55 13.46
C HIS A 74 1.74 -7.47 13.59
N THR A 75 1.79 -6.52 12.65
CA THR A 75 2.69 -5.36 12.72
C THR A 75 1.91 -4.13 13.18
N SER A 76 2.58 -3.19 13.86
CA SER A 76 1.94 -1.94 14.28
C SER A 76 1.31 -1.18 13.11
N LEU A 77 2.00 -1.14 11.97
CA LEU A 77 1.50 -0.49 10.75
C LEU A 77 0.27 -1.21 10.18
N SER A 78 0.27 -2.55 10.14
CA SER A 78 -0.86 -3.31 9.60
C SER A 78 -2.09 -3.23 10.51
N GLU A 79 -1.89 -3.16 11.82
CA GLU A 79 -2.97 -2.94 12.79
C GLU A 79 -3.60 -1.55 12.67
N GLU A 80 -2.78 -0.51 12.55
CA GLU A 80 -3.26 0.86 12.33
C GLU A 80 -4.06 0.96 11.03
N LEU A 81 -3.53 0.40 9.93
CA LEU A 81 -4.24 0.33 8.65
C LEU A 81 -5.56 -0.47 8.76
N TYR A 82 -5.55 -1.60 9.46
CA TYR A 82 -6.75 -2.40 9.68
C TYR A 82 -7.83 -1.60 10.42
N ILE A 83 -7.49 -0.93 11.52
CA ILE A 83 -8.44 -0.15 12.32
C ILE A 83 -9.03 0.98 11.47
N THR A 84 -8.18 1.77 10.81
CA THR A 84 -8.63 2.88 9.97
C THR A 84 -9.53 2.41 8.84
N LEU A 85 -9.15 1.35 8.12
CA LEU A 85 -9.94 0.84 7.01
C LEU A 85 -11.25 0.20 7.48
N LYS A 86 -11.23 -0.52 8.60
CA LYS A 86 -12.41 -1.13 9.19
C LYS A 86 -13.43 -0.07 9.62
N ASN A 87 -12.99 0.95 10.35
CA ASN A 87 -13.88 2.04 10.77
C ASN A 87 -14.51 2.72 9.54
N HIS A 88 -13.76 2.94 8.47
CA HIS A 88 -14.31 3.50 7.24
C HIS A 88 -15.30 2.59 6.53
N THR A 89 -15.15 1.27 6.60
CA THR A 89 -16.13 0.32 6.04
C THR A 89 -17.41 0.24 6.87
N GLU A 90 -17.34 0.49 8.18
CA GLU A 90 -18.48 0.47 9.10
C GLU A 90 -19.24 1.81 9.10
N GLU A 91 -18.52 2.94 8.94
CA GLU A 91 -19.10 4.30 8.94
C GLU A 91 -19.68 4.72 7.58
N SER A 92 -19.12 4.24 6.47
CA SER A 92 -19.59 4.59 5.13
C SER A 92 -20.42 3.43 4.57
N ASN A 93 -21.66 3.68 4.12
CA ASN A 93 -22.41 2.75 3.26
C ASN A 93 -21.42 2.19 2.23
N PHE A 94 -21.39 0.86 2.01
CA PHE A 94 -20.42 0.16 1.16
C PHE A 94 -20.13 0.88 -0.17
N ILE A 95 -21.14 1.50 -0.77
CA ILE A 95 -21.08 2.34 -1.98
C ILE A 95 -20.22 3.61 -1.79
N GLY A 96 -20.32 4.28 -0.64
CA GLY A 96 -19.51 5.43 -0.26
C GLY A 96 -18.07 5.08 0.13
N PHE A 97 -17.82 3.90 0.73
CA PHE A 97 -16.46 3.42 0.96
C PHE A 97 -15.78 3.05 -0.37
N LEU A 98 -16.45 2.26 -1.22
CA LEU A 98 -15.98 2.00 -2.58
C LEU A 98 -15.85 3.30 -3.38
N GLY A 99 -16.80 4.22 -3.24
CA GLY A 99 -16.75 5.54 -3.85
C GLY A 99 -15.54 6.33 -3.40
N LYS A 100 -15.20 6.35 -2.10
CA LYS A 100 -13.99 6.99 -1.57
C LYS A 100 -12.71 6.26 -1.96
N LEU A 101 -12.70 4.94 -2.03
CA LEU A 101 -11.55 4.15 -2.46
C LEU A 101 -11.29 4.36 -3.97
N ILE A 102 -12.35 4.35 -4.77
CA ILE A 102 -12.32 4.65 -6.20
C ILE A 102 -11.98 6.12 -6.42
N LEU A 103 -12.55 7.05 -5.64
CA LEU A 103 -12.27 8.50 -5.74
C LEU A 103 -10.87 8.86 -5.27
N ALA A 104 -10.37 8.22 -4.22
CA ALA A 104 -8.96 8.26 -3.85
C ALA A 104 -8.12 7.74 -5.01
N ASN A 105 -8.53 6.64 -5.66
CA ASN A 105 -7.95 6.08 -6.90
C ASN A 105 -8.31 6.82 -8.22
N THR A 106 -9.08 7.93 -8.20
CA THR A 106 -9.30 8.81 -9.35
C THR A 106 -8.75 10.22 -9.14
N LYS A 107 -8.52 10.67 -7.90
CA LYS A 107 -7.66 11.84 -7.58
C LYS A 107 -6.18 11.47 -7.51
N ILE A 108 -5.88 10.22 -7.17
CA ILE A 108 -4.79 9.47 -7.82
C ILE A 108 -5.35 9.24 -9.21
N GLU A 109 -4.96 9.92 -10.28
CA GLU A 109 -5.36 9.44 -11.60
C GLU A 109 -4.72 8.05 -11.80
N VAL A 110 -5.44 6.98 -11.45
CA VAL A 110 -5.27 5.69 -12.11
C VAL A 110 -5.94 5.87 -13.46
N HIS A 111 -5.21 6.51 -14.38
CA HIS A 111 -5.50 6.33 -15.79
C HIS A 111 -5.20 4.86 -16.08
N CYS A 112 -6.23 4.02 -16.06
CA CYS A 112 -6.18 2.77 -16.80
C CYS A 112 -6.09 3.14 -18.28
N CYS A 113 -4.88 3.40 -18.78
CA CYS A 113 -4.46 3.25 -20.18
C CYS A 113 -3.03 3.79 -20.31
N SER A 114 -2.06 2.96 -20.69
CA SER A 114 -0.84 3.38 -21.41
C SER A 114 0.05 4.52 -20.84
N CYS A 115 -0.12 5.04 -19.62
CA CYS A 115 0.63 6.22 -19.15
C CYS A 115 1.17 6.12 -17.71
N CYS A 116 2.50 5.93 -17.62
CA CYS A 116 3.44 6.61 -16.72
C CYS A 116 3.52 6.33 -15.20
N ASN A 117 4.69 5.76 -14.83
CA ASN A 117 5.64 6.13 -13.76
C ASN A 117 5.20 6.93 -12.50
N PHE A 118 5.19 6.23 -11.37
CA PHE A 118 5.97 6.49 -10.14
C PHE A 118 6.05 7.95 -9.58
N ARG A 119 5.14 8.32 -8.67
CA ARG A 119 5.42 9.09 -7.43
C ARG A 119 4.13 9.34 -6.65
N PHE A 120 3.82 8.56 -5.61
CA PHE A 120 2.81 8.93 -4.62
C PHE A 120 3.06 8.18 -3.31
N PHE A 121 3.66 8.87 -2.33
CA PHE A 121 3.82 8.32 -0.98
C PHE A 121 3.73 9.37 0.15
N LEU A 122 3.23 10.59 -0.10
CA LEU A 122 3.26 11.66 0.92
C LEU A 122 1.89 12.30 1.27
N GLY A 123 0.77 11.79 0.78
CA GLY A 123 -0.55 12.42 1.01
C GLY A 123 -1.35 11.87 2.19
N ILE A 124 -1.31 10.55 2.44
CA ILE A 124 -2.25 9.91 3.38
C ILE A 124 -1.82 10.08 4.86
N VAL A 125 -0.59 10.52 5.13
CA VAL A 125 -0.09 10.76 6.51
C VAL A 125 -0.30 12.21 6.98
N LEU A 126 -0.64 13.16 6.10
CA LEU A 126 -0.74 14.58 6.49
C LEU A 126 -2.16 15.07 6.77
N GLU A 127 -3.21 14.33 6.43
CA GLU A 127 -4.59 14.74 6.71
C GLU A 127 -5.07 14.38 8.13
N THR A 128 -4.21 13.74 8.95
CA THR A 128 -4.47 13.49 10.38
C THR A 128 -3.88 14.55 11.32
N LYS A 129 -3.22 15.59 10.77
CA LYS A 129 -2.88 16.81 11.54
C LYS A 129 -3.44 18.02 10.83
N GLY A 130 -4.60 18.47 11.30
CA GLY A 130 -5.13 19.79 10.96
C GLY A 130 -4.11 20.88 11.30
N TYR A 131 -3.70 21.59 10.26
CA TYR A 131 -3.22 22.96 10.27
C TYR A 131 -3.92 23.71 9.15
#